data_AF-A0A6N8HG43-F1
#
_entry.id   AF-A0A6N8HG43-F1
#
_cell.length_a   1.000
_cell.length_b   1.000
_cell.length_c   1.000
_cell.angle_alpha   90.00
_cell.angle_beta   90.00
_cell.angle_gamma   90.00
#
_symmetry.space_group_name_H-M   'P 1'
#
loop_
_entity.id
_entity.type
_entity.pdbx_description
1 polymer ?
#
loop_
_entity_poly.entity_id
_entity_poly.type
_entity_poly.pdbx_seq_one_letter_code
_entity_poly.pdbx_strand_id
1 'polypeptide(L)'
;MSKYSVTKTPATVMKELAAKAQQLRKKNGISQLELSKRSGVSFGSLKRFETSGQISLESLLKLAYFFNRLEDFTPVFQIDESLERVEKLFSNKTR
;
A
#
# COMPACT_ATOMS: atom_id res chain seq x y z
N MET A 1 -10.71 20.94 -2.82
CA MET A 1 -10.89 19.88 -1.80
C MET A 1 -10.21 20.33 -0.52
N SER A 2 -10.92 20.24 0.62
CA SER A 2 -10.47 20.76 1.92
C SER A 2 -9.07 20.25 2.27
N LYS A 3 -8.17 21.17 2.59
CA LYS A 3 -6.76 20.92 2.90
C LYS A 3 -6.56 20.27 4.29
N TYR A 4 -7.64 20.18 5.07
CA TYR A 4 -7.64 19.65 6.44
C TYR A 4 -8.87 18.76 6.63
N SER A 5 -8.65 17.45 6.70
CA SER A 5 -9.64 16.45 7.11
C SER A 5 -9.05 15.70 8.30
N VAL A 6 -9.83 15.53 9.36
CA VAL A 6 -9.44 14.77 10.57
C VAL A 6 -9.17 13.30 10.23
N THR A 7 -9.79 12.80 9.16
CA THR A 7 -9.63 11.44 8.64
C THR A 7 -8.80 11.44 7.35
N LYS A 8 -7.91 10.44 7.22
CA LYS A 8 -7.09 10.27 6.02
C LYS A 8 -7.99 10.00 4.81
N THR A 9 -7.80 10.79 3.75
CA THR A 9 -8.49 10.57 2.47
C THR A 9 -7.66 9.62 1.58
N PRO A 10 -8.27 8.96 0.58
CA PRO A 10 -7.54 8.12 -0.38
C PRO A 10 -6.36 8.87 -1.03
N ALA A 11 -6.57 10.13 -1.44
CA ALA A 11 -5.52 10.95 -2.03
C ALA A 11 -4.36 11.22 -1.06
N THR A 12 -4.65 11.40 0.24
CA THR A 12 -3.62 11.58 1.27
C THR A 12 -2.81 10.29 1.44
N VAL A 13 -3.48 9.14 1.52
CA VAL A 13 -2.83 7.82 1.64
C VAL A 13 -1.94 7.53 0.43
N MET A 14 -2.41 7.81 -0.79
CA MET A 14 -1.63 7.65 -2.02
C MET A 14 -0.33 8.47 -1.98
N LYS A 15 -0.40 9.74 -1.55
CA LYS A 15 0.78 10.62 -1.42
C LYS A 15 1.74 10.14 -0.33
N GLU A 16 1.23 9.69 0.81
CA GLU A 16 2.04 9.14 1.89
C GLU A 16 2.78 7.86 1.45
N LEU A 17 2.10 6.95 0.74
CA LEU A 17 2.71 5.74 0.18
C LEU A 17 3.82 6.08 -0.81
N ALA A 18 3.57 7.01 -1.73
CA ALA A 18 4.59 7.48 -2.68
C ALA A 18 5.79 8.10 -1.98
N ALA A 19 5.58 8.93 -0.95
CA ALA A 19 6.65 9.54 -0.18
C ALA A 19 7.50 8.49 0.55
N LYS A 20 6.86 7.49 1.18
CA LYS A 20 7.56 6.37 1.85
C LYS A 20 8.37 5.54 0.86
N ALA A 21 7.80 5.16 -0.28
CA ALA A 21 8.50 4.41 -1.32
C ALA A 21 9.69 5.21 -1.90
N GLN A 22 9.51 6.51 -2.14
CA GLN A 22 10.60 7.38 -2.58
C GLN A 22 11.71 7.49 -1.52
N GLN A 23 11.36 7.55 -0.24
CA GLN A 23 12.33 7.57 0.85
C GLN A 23 13.12 6.26 0.93
N LEU A 24 12.46 5.11 0.79
CA LEU A 24 13.13 3.81 0.69
C LEU A 24 14.12 3.78 -0.47
N ARG A 25 13.68 4.22 -1.66
CA ARG A 25 14.56 4.31 -2.84
C ARG A 25 15.79 5.17 -2.57
N LYS A 26 15.61 6.39 -2.06
CA LYS A 26 16.69 7.34 -1.76
C LYS A 26 17.65 6.81 -0.70
N LYS A 27 17.14 6.17 0.37
CA LYS A 27 17.96 5.55 1.42
C LYS A 27 18.86 4.42 0.89
N ASN A 28 18.43 3.73 -0.17
CA ASN A 28 19.23 2.71 -0.84
C ASN A 28 20.14 3.27 -1.95
N GLY A 29 20.16 4.58 -2.19
CA GLY A 29 20.98 5.20 -3.24
C GLY A 29 20.53 4.91 -4.67
N ILE A 30 19.30 4.43 -4.86
CA ILE A 30 18.82 3.94 -6.16
C ILE A 30 18.18 5.10 -6.96
N SER A 31 18.54 5.26 -8.23
CA SER A 31 17.87 6.24 -9.11
C SER A 31 16.46 5.78 -9.52
N GLN A 32 15.58 6.68 -9.97
CA GLN A 32 14.28 6.27 -10.51
C GLN A 32 14.45 5.32 -11.73
N LEU A 33 15.39 5.63 -12.62
CA LEU A 33 15.66 4.81 -13.79
C LEU A 33 16.13 3.40 -13.38
N GLU A 34 17.01 3.32 -12.40
CA GLU A 34 17.51 2.05 -11.91
C GLU A 34 16.42 1.23 -11.20
N LEU A 35 15.61 1.86 -10.34
CA LEU A 35 14.49 1.17 -9.70
C LEU A 35 13.52 0.63 -10.76
N SER A 36 13.21 1.42 -11.79
CA SER A 36 12.31 1.00 -12.88
C SER A 36 12.79 -0.29 -13.57
N LYS A 37 14.10 -0.40 -13.82
CA LYS A 37 14.71 -1.59 -14.43
C LYS A 37 14.68 -2.79 -13.48
N ARG A 38 15.03 -2.58 -12.21
CA ARG A 38 15.15 -3.67 -11.23
C ARG A 38 13.79 -4.20 -10.74
N SER A 39 12.78 -3.35 -10.63
CA SER A 39 11.45 -3.73 -10.13
C SER A 39 10.48 -4.18 -11.24
N GLY A 40 10.87 -4.08 -12.52
CA GLY A 40 9.97 -4.37 -13.65
C GLY A 40 8.77 -3.42 -13.77
N VAL A 41 8.90 -2.19 -13.25
CA VAL A 41 7.89 -1.13 -13.35
C VAL A 41 8.37 -0.09 -14.35
N SER A 42 7.52 0.33 -15.28
CA SER A 42 7.96 1.32 -16.28
C SER A 42 8.38 2.65 -15.64
N PHE A 43 9.41 3.29 -16.21
CA PHE A 43 9.93 4.56 -15.71
C PHE A 43 8.84 5.64 -15.61
N GLY A 44 7.95 5.73 -16.60
CA GLY A 44 6.83 6.66 -16.59
C GLY A 44 5.84 6.41 -15.45
N SER A 45 5.56 5.15 -15.13
CA SER A 45 4.69 4.80 -13.99
C SER A 45 5.35 5.11 -12.65
N LEU A 46 6.65 4.81 -12.50
CA LEU A 46 7.38 5.15 -11.28
C LEU A 46 7.48 6.68 -11.09
N LYS A 47 7.76 7.43 -12.15
CA LYS A 47 7.80 8.89 -12.11
C LYS A 47 6.44 9.47 -11.70
N ARG A 48 5.36 9.01 -12.33
CA ARG A 48 3.98 9.41 -11.97
C ARG A 48 3.66 9.08 -10.53
N PHE A 49 4.00 7.88 -10.07
CA PHE A 49 3.80 7.46 -8.68
C PHE A 49 4.50 8.39 -7.70
N GLU A 50 5.79 8.63 -7.86
CA GLU A 50 6.55 9.50 -6.97
C GLU A 50 6.13 10.98 -7.03
N THR A 51 5.47 11.41 -8.10
CA THR A 51 5.03 12.80 -8.30
C THR A 51 3.62 13.04 -7.77
N SER A 52 2.67 12.13 -8.05
CA SER A 52 1.24 12.33 -7.79
C SER A 52 0.61 11.31 -6.85
N GLY A 53 1.31 10.21 -6.54
CA GLY A 53 0.76 9.06 -5.81
C GLY A 53 0.01 8.06 -6.70
N GLN A 54 -0.08 8.29 -8.01
CA GLN A 54 -0.85 7.44 -8.92
C GLN A 54 0.00 6.32 -9.54
N ILE A 55 -0.42 5.08 -9.32
CA ILE A 55 0.21 3.85 -9.83
C ILE A 55 -0.85 2.75 -9.96
N SER A 56 -0.62 1.72 -10.78
CA SER A 56 -1.46 0.52 -10.74
C SER A 56 -1.14 -0.31 -9.49
N LEU A 57 -2.10 -1.10 -9.03
CA LEU A 57 -1.88 -2.01 -7.89
C LEU A 57 -0.71 -2.98 -8.16
N GLU A 58 -0.67 -3.60 -9.35
CA GLU A 58 0.41 -4.51 -9.73
C GLU A 58 1.80 -3.85 -9.62
N SER A 59 1.93 -2.63 -10.13
CA SER A 59 3.21 -1.91 -10.07
C SER A 59 3.57 -1.53 -8.62
N LEU A 60 2.59 -1.19 -7.79
CA LEU A 60 2.81 -0.96 -6.36
C LEU A 60 3.31 -2.22 -5.65
N LEU A 61 2.70 -3.38 -5.91
CA LEU A 61 3.11 -4.66 -5.34
C LEU A 61 4.51 -5.08 -5.82
N LYS A 62 4.87 -4.81 -7.08
CA LYS A 62 6.25 -5.01 -7.57
C LYS A 62 7.26 -4.15 -6.83
N LEU A 63 6.94 -2.88 -6.56
CA LEU A 63 7.79 -2.01 -5.74
C LEU A 63 7.88 -2.53 -4.30
N ALA A 64 6.76 -2.95 -3.70
CA ALA A 64 6.74 -3.51 -2.36
C ALA A 64 7.60 -4.78 -2.26
N TYR A 65 7.48 -5.68 -3.23
CA TYR A 65 8.31 -6.88 -3.34
C TYR A 65 9.80 -6.52 -3.48
N PHE A 66 10.14 -5.58 -4.36
CA PHE A 66 11.53 -5.11 -4.53
C PHE A 66 12.13 -4.58 -3.22
N PHE A 67 11.35 -3.90 -2.39
CA PHE A 67 11.80 -3.40 -1.09
C PHE A 67 11.65 -4.40 0.07
N ASN A 68 11.31 -5.67 -0.20
CA ASN A 68 11.02 -6.70 0.80
C ASN A 68 9.89 -6.30 1.78
N ARG A 69 8.85 -5.65 1.25
CA ARG A 69 7.68 -5.13 1.99
C ARG A 69 6.34 -5.63 1.43
N LEU A 70 6.35 -6.72 0.66
CA LEU A 70 5.11 -7.27 0.10
C LEU A 70 4.13 -7.68 1.20
N GLU A 71 4.63 -8.21 2.32
CA GLU A 71 3.83 -8.59 3.50
C GLU A 71 3.10 -7.43 4.18
N ASP A 72 3.47 -6.18 3.91
CA ASP A 72 2.71 -5.01 4.39
C ASP A 72 1.28 -4.98 3.80
N PHE A 73 1.02 -5.71 2.71
CA PHE A 73 -0.30 -5.80 2.06
C PHE A 73 -1.16 -6.94 2.59
N THR A 74 -0.58 -7.93 3.29
CA THR A 74 -1.31 -9.04 3.91
C THR A 74 -2.42 -8.60 4.89
N PRO A 75 -2.22 -7.58 5.76
CA PRO A 75 -3.28 -7.12 6.67
C PRO A 75 -4.35 -6.25 5.98
N VAL A 76 -4.17 -5.87 4.71
CA VAL A 76 -5.14 -5.05 3.99
C VAL A 76 -6.39 -5.88 3.71
N PHE A 77 -7.54 -5.38 4.18
CA PHE A 77 -8.81 -6.12 4.16
C PHE A 77 -8.76 -7.47 4.89
N GLN A 78 -7.95 -7.57 5.95
CA GLN A 78 -7.98 -8.72 6.84
C GLN A 78 -9.42 -8.93 7.34
N ILE A 79 -9.92 -10.15 7.14
CA ILE A 79 -11.25 -10.55 7.60
C ILE A 79 -11.19 -10.60 9.12
N ASP A 80 -12.03 -9.82 9.77
CA ASP A 80 -12.18 -9.89 11.21
C ASP A 80 -13.02 -11.12 11.55
N GLU A 81 -12.35 -12.21 11.94
CA GLU A 81 -13.00 -13.43 12.45
C GLU A 81 -13.86 -13.16 13.71
N SER A 82 -13.77 -11.97 14.30
CA SER A 82 -14.53 -11.61 15.50
C SER A 82 -16.04 -11.67 15.29
N LEU A 83 -16.57 -11.35 14.11
CA LEU A 83 -18.02 -11.40 13.86
C LEU A 83 -18.55 -12.85 13.87
N GLU A 84 -17.85 -13.77 13.23
CA GLU A 84 -18.20 -15.20 13.29
C GLU A 84 -18.03 -15.78 14.70
N ARG A 85 -17.04 -15.31 15.46
CA ARG A 85 -16.80 -15.73 16.85
C ARG A 85 -17.88 -15.23 17.79
N VAL A 86 -18.34 -14.00 17.63
CA VAL A 86 -19.41 -13.40 18.43
C VAL A 86 -20.74 -14.09 18.13
N GLU A 87 -21.06 -14.37 16.87
CA GLU A 87 -22.26 -15.15 16.51
C GLU A 87 -22.25 -16.56 17.11
N LYS A 88 -21.10 -17.26 17.10
CA LYS A 88 -20.95 -18.58 17.73
C LYS A 88 -21.14 -18.56 19.25
N LEU A 89 -20.83 -17.46 19.93
CA LEU A 89 -21.04 -17.30 21.38
C LEU A 89 -22.52 -17.16 21.76
N PHE A 90 -23.34 -16.62 20.85
CA PHE A 90 -24.80 -16.49 21.03
C PHE A 90 -25.59 -17.65 20.41
N SER A 91 -24.97 -18.47 19.57
CA SER A 91 -25.49 -19.72 19.03
C SER A 91 -25.43 -20.87 20.06
N ASN A 92 -25.93 -20.64 21.27
CA ASN A 92 -26.34 -21.77 22.11
C ASN A 92 -27.68 -22.28 21.57
N LYS A 93 -27.62 -23.24 20.63
CA LYS A 93 -28.70 -24.21 20.45
C LYS A 93 -28.84 -25.00 21.76
N THR A 94 -29.59 -24.42 22.68
CA THR A 94 -30.14 -25.13 23.83
C THR A 94 -31.13 -26.15 23.27
N ARG A 95 -30.78 -27.43 23.45
CA ARG A 95 -31.60 -28.66 23.38
C ARG A 95 -32.94 -28.59 22.66
#